data_AF-A0A3M6UAD1-F1
#
_entry.id   AF-A0A3M6UAD1-F1
#
_cell.length_a   1.000
_cell.length_b   1.000
_cell.length_c   1.000
_cell.angle_alpha   90.00
_cell.angle_beta   90.00
_cell.angle_gamma   90.00
#
_symmetry.space_group_name_H-M   'P 1'
#
loop_
_entity.id
_entity.type
_entity.pdbx_description
1 polymer ?
#
loop_
_entity_poly.entity_id
_entity_poly.type
_entity_poly.pdbx_seq_one_letter_code
_entity_poly.pdbx_strand_id
1 'polypeptide(L)'
;MNKVEEENVSVTVYELSTIEASFSNALSLFRFDSLFDYGNELLDPEAVKLVNGYYTYLMNVIQPQMQEKNRKRKEDNYLTYPYLIPRWLPNGIQT
;
A
#
# COMPACT_ATOMS: atom_id res chain seq x y z
N MET A 1 22.23 -36.05 15.75
CA MET A 1 21.88 -35.30 14.53
C MET A 1 23.19 -34.95 13.86
N ASN A 2 23.36 -35.34 12.59
CA ASN A 2 24.65 -35.18 11.92
C ASN A 2 24.78 -33.75 11.37
N LYS A 3 26.00 -33.21 11.36
CA LYS A 3 26.32 -31.84 10.91
C LYS A 3 25.76 -31.49 9.51
N VAL A 4 25.64 -32.51 8.64
CA VAL A 4 25.06 -32.42 7.29
C VAL A 4 23.54 -32.19 7.31
N GLU A 5 22.83 -32.76 8.30
CA GLU A 5 21.38 -32.55 8.45
C GLU A 5 21.08 -31.12 8.94
N GLU A 6 21.89 -30.58 9.85
CA GLU A 6 21.77 -29.19 10.30
C GLU A 6 22.06 -28.19 9.18
N GLU A 7 23.07 -28.47 8.36
CA GLU A 7 23.44 -27.63 7.23
C GLU A 7 22.34 -27.62 6.17
N ASN A 8 21.76 -28.78 5.83
CA ASN A 8 20.63 -28.88 4.89
C ASN A 8 19.37 -28.17 5.40
N VAL A 9 19.03 -28.32 6.69
CA VAL A 9 17.91 -27.59 7.30
C VAL A 9 18.15 -26.08 7.25
N SER A 10 19.38 -25.64 7.50
CA SER A 10 19.73 -24.22 7.43
C SER A 10 19.54 -23.67 6.01
N VAL A 11 19.99 -24.39 4.98
CA VAL A 11 19.86 -24.00 3.57
C VAL A 11 18.38 -23.87 3.18
N THR A 12 17.53 -24.83 3.54
CA THR A 12 16.09 -24.76 3.26
C THR A 12 15.41 -23.58 3.96
N VAL A 13 15.78 -23.28 5.21
CA VAL A 13 15.22 -22.12 5.94
C VAL A 13 15.63 -20.79 5.29
N TYR A 14 16.88 -20.68 4.81
CA TYR A 14 17.33 -19.48 4.08
C TYR A 14 16.61 -19.31 2.73
N GLU A 15 16.39 -20.40 1.99
CA GLU A 15 15.63 -20.36 0.74
C GLU A 15 14.18 -19.94 0.98
N LEU A 16 13.51 -20.51 1.99
CA LEU A 16 12.14 -20.13 2.38
C LEU A 16 12.06 -18.66 2.77
N SER A 17 12.95 -18.19 3.64
CA SER A 17 13.00 -16.78 4.05
C SER A 17 13.19 -15.84 2.87
N THR A 18 13.99 -16.26 1.87
CA THR A 18 14.23 -15.49 0.65
C THR A 18 12.99 -15.42 -0.23
N ILE A 19 12.26 -16.53 -0.37
CA ILE A 19 10.99 -16.59 -1.10
C ILE A 19 9.94 -15.71 -0.43
N GLU A 20 9.78 -15.81 0.89
CA GLU A 20 8.83 -15.01 1.67
C GLU A 20 9.10 -13.51 1.56
N ALA A 21 10.37 -13.11 1.70
CA ALA A 21 10.77 -11.72 1.56
C ALA A 21 10.53 -11.20 0.13
N SER A 22 10.86 -12.00 -0.89
CA SER A 22 10.67 -11.63 -2.29
C SER A 22 9.19 -11.47 -2.63
N PHE A 23 8.37 -12.44 -2.22
CA PHE A 23 6.92 -12.43 -2.43
C PHE A 23 6.23 -11.26 -1.71
N SER A 24 6.55 -11.05 -0.43
CA SER A 24 5.98 -9.96 0.37
C SER A 24 6.34 -8.58 -0.19
N ASN A 25 7.59 -8.40 -0.66
CA ASN A 25 8.01 -7.16 -1.30
C ASN A 25 7.29 -6.93 -2.63
N ALA A 26 7.14 -7.98 -3.45
CA ALA A 26 6.43 -7.88 -4.72
C ALA A 26 4.98 -7.40 -4.52
N LEU A 27 4.26 -8.00 -3.56
CA LEU A 27 2.89 -7.58 -3.23
C LEU A 27 2.82 -6.16 -2.62
N SER A 28 3.80 -5.78 -1.80
CA SER A 28 3.81 -4.46 -1.16
C SER A 28 4.07 -3.30 -2.13
N LEU A 29 4.78 -3.54 -3.22
CA LEU A 29 5.15 -2.54 -4.22
C LEU A 29 4.11 -2.41 -5.35
N PHE A 30 3.25 -3.41 -5.50
CA PHE A 30 2.27 -3.48 -6.58
C PHE A 30 1.14 -2.46 -6.37
N ARG A 31 1.09 -1.41 -7.21
CA ARG A 31 -0.01 -0.43 -7.26
C ARG A 31 -0.16 0.10 -8.69
N PHE A 32 -1.32 -0.10 -9.33
CA PHE A 32 -1.60 0.45 -10.66
C PHE A 32 -2.41 1.74 -10.62
N ASP A 33 -3.19 1.96 -9.56
CA ASP A 33 -4.14 3.06 -9.45
C ASP A 33 -4.20 3.63 -8.02
N SER A 34 -4.97 4.70 -7.89
CA SER A 34 -5.33 5.34 -6.63
C SER A 34 -6.83 5.57 -6.57
N LEU A 35 -7.39 5.59 -5.37
CA LEU A 35 -8.83 5.63 -5.16
C LEU A 35 -9.48 6.82 -5.91
N PHE A 36 -10.41 6.51 -6.81
CA PHE A 36 -11.19 7.42 -7.65
C PHE A 36 -10.42 8.22 -8.72
N ASP A 37 -9.26 7.75 -9.17
CA ASP A 37 -8.48 8.40 -10.24
C ASP A 37 -9.04 8.23 -11.67
N TYR A 38 -9.99 7.31 -11.87
CA TYR A 38 -10.63 7.02 -13.16
C TYR A 38 -11.74 8.01 -13.57
N GLY A 39 -11.93 9.12 -12.83
CA GLY A 39 -13.03 10.05 -13.08
C GLY A 39 -13.07 10.61 -14.51
N ASN A 40 -11.91 10.74 -15.16
CA ASN A 40 -11.79 11.23 -16.54
C ASN A 40 -12.11 10.17 -17.62
N GLU A 41 -12.28 8.90 -17.24
CA GLU A 41 -12.63 7.80 -18.15
C GLU A 41 -14.15 7.63 -18.29
N LEU A 42 -14.93 8.34 -17.46
CA LEU A 42 -16.38 8.26 -17.46
C LEU A 42 -16.98 9.06 -18.61
N LEU A 43 -18.03 8.52 -19.23
CA LEU A 43 -18.75 9.15 -20.34
C LEU A 43 -19.81 10.15 -19.87
N ASP A 44 -20.37 9.94 -18.68
CA ASP A 44 -21.42 10.79 -18.10
C ASP A 44 -20.80 11.99 -17.36
N PRO A 45 -21.04 13.23 -17.80
CA PRO A 45 -20.51 14.43 -17.14
C PRO A 45 -20.86 14.57 -15.67
N GLU A 46 -22.05 14.12 -15.24
CA GLU A 46 -22.44 14.19 -13.83
C GLU A 46 -21.67 13.17 -12.98
N ALA A 47 -21.43 11.97 -13.54
CA ALA A 47 -20.59 10.97 -12.90
C ALA A 47 -19.12 11.43 -12.82
N VAL A 48 -18.58 12.04 -13.88
CA VAL A 48 -17.24 12.66 -13.90
C VAL A 48 -17.12 13.67 -12.76
N LYS A 49 -18.08 14.59 -12.66
CA LYS A 49 -18.08 15.65 -11.64
C LYS A 49 -18.15 15.07 -10.22
N LEU A 50 -18.98 14.05 -10.00
CA LEU A 50 -19.11 13.40 -8.70
C LEU A 50 -17.81 12.71 -8.29
N VAL A 51 -17.25 11.86 -9.15
CA VAL A 51 -16.02 11.09 -8.86
C VAL A 51 -14.83 12.03 -8.67
N ASN A 52 -14.64 13.00 -9.56
CA ASN A 52 -13.57 13.99 -9.42
C ASN A 52 -13.74 14.86 -8.16
N GLY A 53 -14.98 15.12 -7.73
CA GLY A 53 -15.26 15.80 -6.47
C GLY A 53 -14.71 15.03 -5.26
N TYR A 54 -15.01 13.72 -5.19
CA TYR A 54 -14.50 12.85 -4.13
C TYR A 54 -12.98 12.65 -4.21
N TYR A 55 -12.44 12.42 -5.40
CA TYR A 55 -10.99 12.33 -5.61
C TYR A 55 -10.28 13.59 -5.09
N THR A 56 -10.78 14.78 -5.47
CA THR A 56 -10.24 16.07 -5.01
C THR A 56 -10.30 16.19 -3.49
N TYR A 57 -11.42 15.82 -2.86
CA TYR A 57 -11.54 15.85 -1.41
C TYR A 57 -10.56 14.90 -0.72
N LEU A 58 -10.40 13.68 -1.23
CA LEU A 58 -9.44 12.71 -0.70
C LEU A 58 -8.00 13.20 -0.79
N MET A 59 -7.60 13.77 -1.94
CA MET A 59 -6.22 14.19 -2.18
C MET A 59 -5.86 15.51 -1.50
N ASN A 60 -6.80 16.46 -1.44
CA ASN A 60 -6.52 17.81 -0.95
C ASN A 60 -6.89 18.03 0.52
N VAL A 61 -7.78 17.20 1.09
CA VAL A 61 -8.23 17.35 2.48
C VAL A 61 -7.77 16.17 3.32
N ILE A 62 -8.21 14.96 2.97
CA ILE A 62 -7.99 13.77 3.82
C ILE A 62 -6.52 13.37 3.85
N GLN A 63 -5.87 13.28 2.70
CA GLN A 63 -4.47 12.89 2.64
C GLN A 63 -3.54 13.81 3.45
N PRO A 64 -3.57 15.15 3.29
CA PRO A 64 -2.75 16.04 4.11
C PRO A 64 -3.02 15.90 5.61
N GLN A 65 -4.29 15.76 6.01
CA GLN A 65 -4.66 15.56 7.42
C GLN A 65 -4.06 14.25 7.98
N MET A 66 -4.11 13.16 7.21
CA MET A 66 -3.54 11.88 7.62
C MET A 66 -2.00 11.91 7.68
N GLN A 67 -1.37 12.60 6.73
CA GLN A 67 0.08 12.81 6.73
C GLN A 67 0.53 13.62 7.94
N GLU A 68 -0.19 14.69 8.28
CA GLU A 68 0.08 15.50 9.46
C GLU A 68 -0.12 14.70 10.75
N LYS A 69 -1.16 13.87 10.83
CA LYS A 69 -1.36 12.96 11.96
C LYS A 69 -0.21 11.96 12.11
N ASN A 70 0.28 11.41 11.00
CA ASN A 70 1.44 10.52 11.00
C ASN A 70 2.74 11.26 11.36
N ARG A 71 2.90 12.52 10.94
CA ARG A 71 4.03 13.37 11.36
C ARG A 71 4.03 13.56 12.88
N LYS A 72 2.90 13.96 13.46
CA LYS A 72 2.75 14.10 14.92
C LYS A 72 3.03 12.80 15.67
N ARG A 73 2.50 11.67 15.19
CA ARG A 73 2.79 10.35 15.77
C ARG A 73 4.29 10.07 15.79
N LYS A 74 4.99 10.34 14.69
CA LYS A 74 6.44 10.15 14.61
C LYS A 74 7.19 11.03 15.62
N GLU A 75 6.77 12.28 15.76
CA GLU A 75 7.35 13.23 16.73
C GLU A 75 7.13 12.79 18.18
N ASP A 76 5.97 12.21 18.45
CA ASP A 76 5.60 11.65 19.74
C ASP A 76 6.19 10.24 19.99
N ASN A 77 7.10 9.76 19.13
CA ASN A 77 7.69 8.40 19.16
C ASN A 77 6.68 7.25 19.03
N TYR A 78 5.53 7.48 18.39
CA TYR A 78 4.58 6.45 18.00
C TYR A 78 4.80 5.97 16.56
N LEU A 79 4.39 4.72 16.31
CA LEU A 79 4.39 4.15 14.96
C LEU A 79 3.41 4.92 14.05
N THR A 80 3.87 5.28 12.85
CA THR A 80 3.03 5.88 11.83
C THR A 80 2.14 4.83 11.16
N TYR A 81 1.00 5.26 10.64
CA TYR A 81 0.05 4.37 9.98
C TYR A 81 -0.26 4.89 8.57
N PRO A 82 0.61 4.59 7.58
CA PRO A 82 0.47 5.12 6.22
C PRO A 82 -0.50 4.32 5.33
N TYR A 83 -0.91 3.12 5.76
CA TYR A 83 -1.62 2.14 4.92
C TYR A 83 -2.99 2.60 4.39
N LEU A 84 -3.62 3.60 5.02
CA LEU A 84 -4.91 4.15 4.60
C LEU A 84 -4.81 5.56 3.99
N ILE A 85 -3.60 6.06 3.72
CA ILE A 85 -3.47 7.34 3.02
C ILE A 85 -4.04 7.17 1.59
N PRO A 86 -4.98 8.05 1.15
CA PRO A 86 -5.71 7.87 -0.10
C PRO A 86 -4.85 7.58 -1.34
N ARG A 87 -3.71 8.26 -1.50
CA ARG A 87 -2.76 7.99 -2.60
C ARG A 87 -2.24 6.56 -2.66
N TRP A 88 -2.26 5.83 -1.55
CA TRP A 88 -1.81 4.45 -1.48
C TRP A 88 -2.97 3.44 -1.63
N LEU A 89 -4.23 3.87 -1.60
CA LEU A 89 -5.36 2.95 -1.68
C LEU A 89 -5.73 2.69 -3.15
N PRO A 90 -5.67 1.44 -3.64
CA PRO A 90 -6.13 1.11 -4.98
C PRO A 90 -7.66 1.10 -5.06
N ASN A 91 -8.23 1.16 -6.27
CA ASN A 91 -9.68 1.09 -6.46
C ASN A 91 -10.27 -0.30 -6.16
N GLY A 92 -9.46 -1.35 -6.30
CA GLY A 92 -9.87 -2.74 -6.09
C GLY A 92 -8.69 -3.68 -5.93
N ILE A 93 -8.99 -4.95 -5.69
CA ILE A 93 -7.98 -6.02 -5.66
C ILE A 93 -7.63 -6.37 -7.11
N GLN A 94 -6.35 -6.23 -7.46
CA GLN A 94 -5.83 -6.52 -8.79
C GLN A 94 -5.22 -7.92 -8.78
N THR A 95 -5.55 -8.73 -9.80
CA THR A 95 -5.13 -10.14 -9.96
C THR A 95 -4.48 -10.35 -11.31
#